data_AF-A0A3D6A5Z3-F1
#
_entry.id   AF-A0A3D6A5Z3-F1
#
_cell.length_a   1.000
_cell.length_b   1.000
_cell.length_c   1.000
_cell.angle_alpha   90.00
_cell.angle_beta   90.00
_cell.angle_gamma   90.00
#
_symmetry.space_group_name_H-M   'P 1'
#
loop_
_entity.id
_entity.type
_entity.pdbx_description
1 polymer ?
#
loop_
_entity_poly.entity_id
_entity_poly.type
_entity_poly.pdbx_seq_one_letter_code
_entity_poly.pdbx_strand_id
1 'polypeptide(L)'
;MLQFSLSVFVEFDEAKAKSIWTRDLQVDKLHGENNRFCLNMTEKEPTSATSAFEILFISKSLERVADHAVNISKEVVFMATSVDVRHAAKYKKSVLKKSS
;
A
#
# COMPACT_ATOMS: atom_id res chain seq x y z
N MET A 1 0.82 -3.59 8.43
CA MET A 1 0.67 -4.44 7.23
C MET A 1 1.65 -5.62 7.24
N LEU A 2 2.93 -5.40 7.60
CA LEU A 2 3.95 -6.47 7.70
C LEU A 2 3.56 -7.67 8.59
N GLN A 3 3.05 -7.42 9.81
CA GLN A 3 2.61 -8.52 10.68
C GLN A 3 1.48 -9.33 10.04
N PHE A 4 0.53 -8.66 9.38
CA PHE A 4 -0.57 -9.31 8.68
C PHE A 4 -0.09 -10.11 7.46
N SER A 5 0.89 -9.60 6.69
CA SER A 5 1.46 -10.38 5.57
C SER A 5 2.19 -11.63 6.06
N LEU A 6 2.84 -11.57 7.22
CA LEU A 6 3.50 -12.74 7.80
C LEU A 6 2.48 -13.77 8.32
N SER A 7 1.40 -13.33 8.98
CA SER A 7 0.31 -14.23 9.39
C SER A 7 -0.35 -14.90 8.18
N VAL A 8 -0.60 -14.14 7.12
CA VAL A 8 -1.13 -14.68 5.85
C VAL A 8 -0.22 -15.76 5.29
N PHE A 9 1.10 -15.50 5.29
CA PHE A 9 2.10 -16.47 4.81
C PHE A 9 2.10 -17.79 5.59
N VAL A 10 1.92 -17.73 6.91
CA VAL A 10 1.89 -18.95 7.75
C VAL A 10 0.58 -19.73 7.59
N GLU A 11 -0.53 -19.03 7.42
CA GLU A 11 -1.87 -19.64 7.47
C GLU A 11 -2.45 -20.01 6.10
N PHE A 12 -1.84 -19.57 4.99
CA PHE A 12 -2.33 -19.77 3.62
C PHE A 12 -3.79 -19.29 3.39
N ASP A 13 -4.23 -18.31 4.17
CA ASP A 13 -5.60 -17.78 4.15
C ASP A 13 -5.78 -16.71 3.05
N GLU A 14 -6.51 -17.07 1.98
CA GLU A 14 -6.81 -16.19 0.86
C GLU A 14 -7.63 -14.94 1.26
N ALA A 15 -8.55 -15.07 2.21
CA ALA A 15 -9.40 -13.95 2.63
C ALA A 15 -8.58 -12.91 3.40
N LYS A 16 -7.69 -13.36 4.27
CA LYS A 16 -6.73 -12.47 4.94
C LYS A 16 -5.79 -11.80 3.95
N ALA A 17 -5.32 -12.52 2.92
CA ALA A 17 -4.49 -11.94 1.86
C ALA A 17 -5.20 -10.78 1.11
N LYS A 18 -6.49 -10.96 0.78
CA LYS A 18 -7.31 -9.91 0.15
C LYS A 18 -7.47 -8.67 1.02
N SER A 19 -7.58 -8.83 2.34
CA SER A 19 -7.69 -7.69 3.26
C SER A 19 -6.47 -6.77 3.24
N ILE A 20 -5.28 -7.32 2.96
CA ILE A 20 -4.03 -6.55 2.81
C ILE A 20 -4.11 -5.64 1.58
N TRP A 21 -4.68 -6.13 0.48
CA TRP A 21 -4.84 -5.35 -0.75
C TRP A 21 -5.78 -4.16 -0.57
N THR A 22 -6.87 -4.33 0.19
CA THR A 22 -7.79 -3.23 0.49
C THR A 22 -7.14 -2.19 1.42
N ARG A 23 -6.38 -2.62 2.43
CA ARG A 23 -5.66 -1.72 3.35
C ARG A 23 -4.60 -0.88 2.63
N ASP A 24 -3.96 -1.47 1.62
CA ASP A 24 -2.98 -0.76 0.79
C ASP A 24 -3.59 0.44 0.04
N LEU A 25 -4.87 0.35 -0.36
CA LEU A 25 -5.58 1.50 -0.94
C LEU A 25 -5.71 2.67 0.05
N GLN A 26 -5.83 2.37 1.34
CA GLN A 26 -5.87 3.39 2.38
C GLN A 26 -4.48 4.03 2.56
N VAL A 27 -3.40 3.26 2.46
CA VAL A 27 -2.03 3.78 2.50
C VAL A 27 -1.77 4.69 1.30
N ASP A 28 -2.16 4.29 0.08
CA ASP A 28 -2.07 5.12 -1.12
C ASP A 28 -2.81 6.46 -0.95
N LYS A 29 -4.02 6.40 -0.37
CA LYS A 29 -4.84 7.59 -0.11
C LYS A 29 -4.14 8.54 0.85
N LEU A 30 -3.66 8.01 1.99
CA LEU A 30 -2.94 8.80 3.00
C LEU A 30 -1.65 9.39 2.45
N HIS A 31 -0.92 8.66 1.59
CA HIS A 31 0.25 9.19 0.91
C HIS A 31 -0.11 10.38 0.01
N GLY A 32 -1.20 10.29 -0.76
CA GLY A 32 -1.69 11.40 -1.58
C GLY A 32 -2.15 12.61 -0.75
N GLU A 33 -2.80 12.38 0.39
CA GLU A 33 -3.19 13.44 1.33
C GLU A 33 -1.97 14.12 1.96
N ASN A 34 -0.96 13.34 2.36
CA ASN A 34 0.30 13.85 2.89
C ASN A 34 1.07 14.68 1.85
N ASN A 35 1.05 14.27 0.57
CA ASN A 35 1.67 15.05 -0.49
C ASN A 35 1.02 16.43 -0.65
N ARG A 36 -0.32 16.49 -0.63
CA ARG A 36 -1.05 17.76 -0.68
C ARG A 36 -0.80 18.62 0.58
N PHE A 37 -0.67 17.99 1.74
CA PHE A 37 -0.30 18.69 2.96
C PHE A 37 1.10 19.32 2.88
N CYS A 38 2.11 18.56 2.42
CA CYS A 38 3.47 19.05 2.23
C CYS A 38 3.53 20.20 1.22
N LEU A 39 2.78 20.12 0.11
CA LEU A 39 2.69 21.22 -0.85
C LEU A 39 2.16 22.51 -0.19
N ASN A 40 1.02 22.43 0.49
CA ASN A 40 0.42 23.55 1.20
C ASN A 40 1.35 24.15 2.27
N MET A 41 2.15 23.30 2.94
CA MET A 41 3.14 23.72 3.94
C MET A 41 4.24 24.57 3.27
N THR A 42 4.77 24.11 2.14
CA THR A 42 5.80 24.86 1.39
C THR A 42 5.29 26.13 0.71
N GLU A 43 4.03 26.15 0.27
CA GLU A 43 3.41 27.36 -0.30
C GLU A 43 3.21 28.46 0.74
N LYS A 44 2.86 28.08 1.98
CA LYS A 44 2.67 29.04 3.08
C LYS A 44 3.99 29.54 3.64
N GLU A 45 4.99 28.67 3.76
CA GLU A 45 6.29 28.97 4.34
C GLU A 45 7.40 28.30 3.53
N PRO A 46 8.03 29.00 2.56
CA PRO A 46 9.04 28.41 1.69
C PRO A 46 10.25 27.81 2.43
N THR A 47 10.59 28.35 3.61
CA THR A 47 11.71 27.82 4.43
C THR A 47 11.44 26.42 4.99
N SER A 48 10.17 25.98 4.99
CA SER A 48 9.75 24.66 5.46
C SER A 48 9.99 23.52 4.45
N ALA A 49 10.53 23.83 3.26
CA ALA A 49 10.75 22.88 2.17
C ALA A 49 11.57 21.65 2.57
N THR A 50 12.62 21.81 3.36
CA THR A 50 13.46 20.70 3.82
C THR A 50 12.64 19.72 4.67
N SER A 51 11.87 20.21 5.64
CA SER A 51 11.03 19.37 6.50
C SER A 51 9.90 18.70 5.70
N ALA A 52 9.29 19.43 4.76
CA ALA A 52 8.29 18.85 3.87
C ALA A 52 8.86 17.69 3.04
N PHE A 53 10.10 17.82 2.56
CA PHE A 53 10.80 16.77 1.82
C PHE A 53 11.08 15.53 2.70
N GLU A 54 11.53 15.71 3.94
CA GLU A 54 11.72 14.61 4.88
C GLU A 54 10.42 13.85 5.16
N ILE A 55 9.32 14.57 5.35
CA ILE A 55 7.99 13.96 5.57
C ILE A 55 7.53 13.17 4.34
N LEU A 56 7.73 13.72 3.13
CA LEU A 56 7.45 13.01 1.87
C LEU A 56 8.28 11.73 1.76
N PHE A 57 9.57 11.79 2.10
CA PHE A 57 10.45 10.63 2.03
C PHE A 57 10.03 9.51 2.99
N ILE A 58 9.66 9.86 4.22
CA ILE A 58 9.11 8.91 5.20
C ILE A 58 7.80 8.30 4.68
N SER A 59 6.87 9.14 4.23
CA SER A 59 5.58 8.70 3.69
C SER A 59 5.73 7.76 2.51
N LYS A 60 6.63 8.06 1.56
CA LYS A 60 6.92 7.19 0.42
C LYS A 60 7.57 5.88 0.86
N SER A 61 8.39 5.90 1.89
CA SER A 61 9.00 4.68 2.44
C SER A 61 7.96 3.77 3.09
N LEU A 62 6.97 4.32 3.77
CA LEU A 62 5.83 3.56 4.31
C LEU A 62 4.96 2.96 3.20
N GLU A 63 4.70 3.70 2.12
CA GLU A 63 3.97 3.18 0.96
C GLU A 63 4.70 2.02 0.29
N ARG A 64 6.03 2.10 0.12
CA ARG A 64 6.82 0.98 -0.40
C ARG A 64 6.74 -0.27 0.50
N VAL A 65 6.73 -0.10 1.81
CA VAL A 65 6.55 -1.23 2.75
C VAL A 65 5.17 -1.86 2.59
N ALA A 66 4.14 -1.06 2.35
CA ALA A 66 2.78 -1.54 2.09
C ALA A 66 2.70 -2.34 0.78
N ASP A 67 3.31 -1.82 -0.30
CA ASP A 67 3.43 -2.52 -1.59
C ASP A 67 4.17 -3.87 -1.44
N HIS A 68 5.25 -3.93 -0.66
CA HIS A 68 5.95 -5.18 -0.37
C HIS A 68 5.05 -6.19 0.35
N ALA A 69 4.26 -5.75 1.33
CA ALA A 69 3.30 -6.61 2.02
C ALA A 69 2.22 -7.17 1.07
N VAL A 70 1.77 -6.37 0.08
CA VAL A 70 0.85 -6.80 -0.98
C VAL A 70 1.49 -7.85 -1.90
N ASN A 71 2.76 -7.66 -2.26
CA ASN A 71 3.46 -8.64 -3.10
C ASN A 71 3.61 -9.99 -2.40
N ILE A 72 4.00 -9.99 -1.12
CA ILE A 72 4.06 -11.20 -0.29
C ILE A 72 2.69 -11.88 -0.24
N SER A 73 1.62 -11.12 0.03
CA SER A 73 0.28 -11.74 0.13
C SER A 73 -0.23 -12.31 -1.20
N LYS A 74 0.17 -11.74 -2.34
CA LYS A 74 -0.12 -12.31 -3.68
C LYS A 74 0.61 -13.64 -3.91
N GLU A 75 1.87 -13.75 -3.47
CA GLU A 75 2.61 -15.02 -3.55
C GLU A 75 1.96 -16.11 -2.71
N VAL A 76 1.48 -15.77 -1.51
CA VAL A 76 0.77 -16.72 -0.65
C VAL A 76 -0.51 -17.24 -1.31
N VAL A 77 -1.31 -16.36 -1.91
CA VAL A 77 -2.53 -16.78 -2.63
C VAL A 77 -2.17 -17.72 -3.77
N PHE A 78 -1.11 -17.43 -4.51
CA PHE A 78 -0.62 -18.33 -5.57
C PHE A 78 -0.21 -19.69 -5.00
N MET A 79 0.54 -19.73 -3.89
CA MET A 79 0.94 -20.99 -3.25
C MET A 79 -0.25 -21.80 -2.74
N ALA A 80 -1.26 -21.15 -2.16
CA ALA A 80 -2.44 -21.81 -1.59
C ALA A 80 -3.41 -22.34 -2.66
N THR A 81 -3.58 -21.61 -3.76
CA THR A 81 -4.64 -21.86 -4.76
C THR A 81 -4.11 -22.34 -6.11
N SER A 82 -2.80 -22.25 -6.35
CA SER A 82 -2.17 -22.39 -7.69
C SER A 82 -2.67 -21.40 -8.74
N VAL A 83 -3.40 -20.34 -8.35
CA VAL A 83 -3.93 -19.31 -9.25
C VAL A 83 -3.01 -18.09 -9.23
N ASP A 84 -2.49 -17.70 -10.40
CA ASP A 84 -1.66 -16.49 -10.51
C ASP A 84 -2.53 -15.23 -10.42
N VAL A 85 -2.56 -14.65 -9.22
CA VAL A 85 -3.26 -13.40 -8.94
C VAL A 85 -2.39 -12.15 -9.13
N ARG A 86 -1.08 -12.32 -9.41
CA ARG A 86 -0.12 -11.19 -9.55
C ARG A 86 -0.43 -10.36 -10.80
N HIS A 87 -0.83 -11.04 -11.88
CA HIS A 87 -1.16 -10.43 -13.18
C HIS A 87 -2.66 -10.33 -13.45
N ALA A 88 -3.50 -10.87 -12.56
CA ALA A 88 -4.94 -10.88 -12.75
C ALA A 88 -5.51 -9.46 -12.69
N ALA A 89 -6.19 -9.04 -13.76
CA ALA A 89 -6.75 -7.69 -13.89
C ALA A 89 -7.69 -7.30 -12.75
N LYS A 90 -8.42 -8.28 -12.20
CA LYS A 90 -9.33 -8.15 -11.05
C LYS A 90 -8.66 -7.56 -9.79
N TYR A 91 -7.36 -7.81 -9.59
CA TYR A 91 -6.63 -7.41 -8.38
C TYR A 91 -5.69 -6.23 -8.60
N LYS A 92 -5.81 -5.54 -9.74
CA LYS A 92 -5.11 -4.26 -9.95
C LYS A 92 -5.71 -3.19 -9.03
N LYS A 93 -4.85 -2.34 -8.44
CA LYS A 93 -5.25 -1.18 -7.61
C LYS A 93 -6.34 -0.34 -8.29
N SER A 94 -6.22 -0.11 -9.60
CA SER A 94 -7.20 0.66 -10.40
C SER A 94 -8.60 0.05 -10.43
N VAL A 95 -8.71 -1.27 -10.33
CA VAL A 95 -9.99 -1.99 -10.30
C VAL A 95 -10.54 -1.99 -8.88
N LEU A 96 -9.70 -2.26 -7.89
CA LEU A 96 -10.10 -2.27 -6.47
C LEU A 96 -10.60 -0.89 -5.99
N LYS A 97 -10.03 0.22 -6.50
CA LYS A 97 -10.50 1.59 -6.21
C LYS A 97 -11.92 1.89 -6.72
N LYS A 98 -12.44 1.17 -7.72
CA LYS A 98 -13.81 1.40 -8.24
C LYS A 98 -14.89 0.66 -7.47
N SER A 99 -14.49 -0.30 -6.63
CA SER A 99 -15.40 -1.18 -5.89
C SER A 99 -15.48 -0.83 -4.39
N SER A 100 -14.82 0.25 -3.96
CA SER A 100 -14.80 0.80 -2.61
C SER A 100 -15.40 2.19 -2.60
#